data_AF-F2SNC7-F1
#
_entry.id   AF-F2SNC7-F1
#
_cell.length_a   1.000
_cell.length_b   1.000
_cell.length_c   1.000
_cell.angle_alpha   90.00
_cell.angle_beta   90.00
_cell.angle_gamma   90.00
#
_symmetry.space_group_name_H-M   'P 1'
#
loop_
_entity.id
_entity.type
_entity.pdbx_description
1 polymer ?
#
loop_
_entity_poly.entity_id
_entity_poly.type
_entity_poly.pdbx_seq_one_letter_code
_entity_poly.pdbx_strand_id
1 'polypeptide(L)'
;MFYNNLLSIPILMVSSLLVEDWSSANVAKNFPVDTRNRLYVAMLFSGLSTVFISYASAWCVRVTTSTTYSMVGALNKLPIALSGLMFFGDPVTFPSVSAIAIGFISGIVYALAKIKQNAKPKTGILPTSNPPVSASAQSVRDGFKS
;
A
#
# COMPACT_ATOMS: atom_id res chain seq x y z
N MET A 1 -3.10 9.67 -8.07
CA MET A 1 -1.65 9.48 -8.27
C MET A 1 -1.00 10.82 -8.59
N PHE A 2 -1.35 11.47 -9.71
CA PHE A 2 -0.88 12.82 -10.07
C PHE A 2 -1.07 13.87 -8.95
N TYR A 3 -2.28 14.06 -8.44
CA TYR A 3 -2.55 15.04 -7.38
C TYR A 3 -1.81 14.75 -6.07
N ASN A 4 -1.72 13.48 -5.64
CA ASN A 4 -1.04 13.12 -4.40
C ASN A 4 0.45 13.48 -4.48
N ASN A 5 1.12 13.12 -5.58
CA ASN A 5 2.54 13.40 -5.74
C ASN A 5 2.81 14.89 -6.00
N LEU A 6 1.99 15.56 -6.82
CA LEU A 6 2.20 16.97 -7.16
C LEU A 6 1.97 17.91 -5.97
N LEU A 7 0.90 17.69 -5.19
CA LEU A 7 0.62 18.52 -4.00
C LEU A 7 1.60 18.23 -2.86
N SER A 8 2.18 17.03 -2.80
CA SER A 8 3.19 16.69 -1.80
C SER A 8 4.51 17.43 -2.01
N ILE A 9 4.88 17.79 -3.25
CA ILE A 9 6.15 18.50 -3.54
C ILE A 9 6.30 19.82 -2.75
N PRO A 10 5.38 20.80 -2.84
CA PRO A 10 5.53 22.04 -2.10
C PRO A 10 5.47 21.82 -0.58
N ILE A 11 4.65 20.88 -0.11
CA ILE A 11 4.53 20.57 1.33
C ILE A 11 5.84 19.97 1.86
N LEU A 12 6.42 19.01 1.14
CA LEU A 12 7.69 18.38 1.50
C LEU A 12 8.85 19.37 1.41
N MET A 13 8.85 20.24 0.40
CA MET A 13 9.87 21.29 0.25
C MET A 13 9.84 22.26 1.44
N VAL A 14 8.66 22.78 1.80
CA VAL A 14 8.52 23.66 2.98
C VAL A 14 8.92 22.93 4.25
N SER A 15 8.49 21.67 4.43
CA SER A 15 8.83 20.88 5.63
C SER A 15 10.34 20.63 5.74
N SER A 16 11.01 20.33 4.62
CA SER A 16 12.46 20.14 4.57
C SER A 16 13.19 21.43 4.94
N LEU A 17 12.78 22.60 4.43
CA LEU A 17 13.41 23.88 4.76
C LEU A 17 13.25 24.29 6.23
N LEU A 18 12.16 23.86 6.89
CA LEU A 18 11.89 24.18 8.29
C LEU A 18 12.54 23.20 9.27
N VAL A 19 12.67 21.93 8.91
CA VAL A 19 13.08 20.85 9.82
C VAL A 19 14.52 20.39 9.58
N GLU A 20 15.03 20.48 8.35
CA GLU A 20 16.37 20.00 8.00
C GLU A 20 17.39 21.14 7.96
N ASP A 21 18.62 20.86 8.40
CA ASP A 21 19.72 21.81 8.32
C ASP A 21 20.36 21.79 6.93
N TRP A 22 20.19 22.89 6.19
CA TRP A 22 20.75 23.10 4.86
C TRP A 22 22.14 23.75 4.87
N SER A 23 22.81 23.82 6.03
CA SER A 23 24.18 24.29 6.15
C SER A 23 25.13 23.54 5.20
N SER A 24 26.06 24.26 4.58
CA SER A 24 27.04 23.72 3.63
C SER A 24 27.86 22.57 4.23
N ALA A 25 28.14 22.63 5.54
CA ALA A 25 28.82 21.57 6.26
C ALA A 25 27.98 20.28 6.34
N ASN A 26 26.67 20.39 6.59
CA ASN A 26 25.76 19.25 6.66
C ASN A 26 25.51 18.64 5.27
N VAL A 27 25.38 19.48 4.24
CA VAL A 27 25.22 19.03 2.85
C VAL A 27 26.48 18.30 2.37
N ALA A 28 27.68 18.83 2.65
CA ALA A 28 28.93 18.18 2.28
C ALA A 28 29.13 16.83 2.97
N LYS A 29 28.64 16.68 4.20
CA LYS A 29 28.69 15.41 4.96
C LYS A 29 27.72 14.36 4.40
N ASN A 30 26.50 14.76 4.03
CA ASN A 30 25.48 13.85 3.50
C ASN A 30 25.64 13.57 2.00
N PHE A 31 26.31 14.45 1.25
CA PHE A 31 26.63 14.28 -0.17
C PHE A 31 28.12 14.45 -0.45
N PRO A 32 28.98 13.52 -0.01
CA PRO A 32 30.41 13.57 -0.29
C PRO A 32 30.68 13.52 -1.79
N VAL A 33 31.63 14.33 -2.27
CA VAL A 33 31.93 14.48 -3.71
C VAL A 33 32.24 13.14 -4.39
N ASP A 34 32.91 12.24 -3.67
CA ASP A 34 33.31 10.92 -4.16
C ASP A 34 32.14 9.96 -4.40
N THR A 35 31.03 10.10 -3.65
CA THR A 35 29.86 9.18 -3.73
C THR A 35 28.59 9.86 -4.20
N ARG A 36 28.63 11.17 -4.45
CA ARG A 36 27.47 12.00 -4.79
C ARG A 36 26.68 11.47 -5.99
N ASN A 37 27.35 11.08 -7.07
CA ASN A 37 26.67 10.52 -8.25
C ASN A 37 25.92 9.22 -7.93
N ARG A 38 26.50 8.34 -7.10
CA ARG A 38 25.85 7.09 -6.68
C ARG A 38 24.62 7.37 -5.81
N LEU A 39 24.70 8.36 -4.93
CA LEU A 39 23.58 8.80 -4.11
C LEU A 39 22.44 9.36 -4.96
N TYR A 40 22.73 10.23 -5.93
CA TYR A 40 21.70 10.75 -6.84
C TYR A 40 21.04 9.65 -7.67
N VAL A 41 21.80 8.68 -8.17
CA VAL A 41 21.23 7.52 -8.88
C VAL A 41 20.35 6.68 -7.96
N ALA A 42 20.77 6.45 -6.70
CA ALA A 42 19.95 5.72 -5.73
C ALA A 42 18.66 6.47 -5.39
N MET A 43 18.71 7.79 -5.25
CA MET A 43 17.53 8.64 -5.04
C MET A 43 16.57 8.60 -6.23
N LEU A 44 17.09 8.68 -7.46
CA LEU A 44 16.28 8.55 -8.67
C LEU A 44 15.62 7.18 -8.76
N PHE A 45 16.39 6.11 -8.52
CA PHE A 45 15.86 4.75 -8.56
C PHE A 45 14.77 4.53 -7.50
N SER A 46 15.02 4.94 -6.25
CA SER A 46 14.04 4.89 -5.16
C SER A 46 12.79 5.72 -5.47
N GLY A 47 12.96 6.91 -6.05
CA GLY A 47 11.87 7.76 -6.50
C GLY A 47 11.01 7.07 -7.56
N LEU A 48 11.62 6.47 -8.57
CA LEU A 48 10.92 5.69 -9.59
C LEU A 48 10.16 4.50 -8.99
N SER A 49 10.78 3.75 -8.07
CA SER A 49 10.08 2.68 -7.33
C SER A 49 8.87 3.19 -6.54
N THR A 50 9.00 4.37 -5.93
CA THR A 50 7.92 5.01 -5.15
C THR A 50 6.74 5.42 -6.03
N VAL A 51 6.99 5.78 -7.30
CA VAL A 51 5.91 6.03 -8.28
C VAL A 51 5.07 4.76 -8.47
N PHE A 52 5.69 3.60 -8.68
CA PHE A 52 4.93 2.35 -8.83
C PHE A 52 4.08 2.03 -7.60
N ILE A 53 4.63 2.20 -6.39
CA ILE A 53 3.91 1.97 -5.13
C ILE A 53 2.73 2.94 -5.00
N SER A 54 2.92 4.21 -5.33
CA SER A 54 1.89 5.24 -5.24
C SER A 54 0.74 4.99 -6.24
N TYR A 55 1.05 4.44 -7.41
CA TYR A 55 0.05 4.04 -8.40
C TYR A 55 -0.74 2.81 -7.94
N ALA A 56 -0.04 1.74 -7.53
CA ALA A 56 -0.66 0.53 -7.00
C ALA A 56 -1.53 0.82 -5.78
N SER A 57 -1.10 1.72 -4.90
CA SER A 57 -1.84 2.15 -3.71
C SER A 57 -3.15 2.87 -4.07
N ALA A 58 -3.08 3.86 -4.97
CA ALA A 58 -4.26 4.59 -5.41
C ALA A 58 -5.25 3.67 -6.15
N TRP A 59 -4.75 2.74 -6.97
CA TRP A 59 -5.56 1.73 -7.61
C TRP A 59 -6.22 0.81 -6.58
N CYS A 60 -5.45 0.26 -5.64
CA CYS A 60 -5.96 -0.60 -4.57
C CYS A 60 -7.10 0.05 -3.80
N VAL A 61 -6.94 1.32 -3.37
CA VAL A 61 -8.00 2.06 -2.68
C VAL A 61 -9.23 2.25 -3.56
N ARG A 62 -9.04 2.51 -4.87
CA ARG A 62 -10.16 2.70 -5.82
C ARG A 62 -10.98 1.43 -6.04
N VAL A 63 -10.33 0.27 -6.19
CA VAL A 63 -11.05 -1.00 -6.44
C VAL A 63 -11.47 -1.73 -5.16
N THR A 64 -10.95 -1.32 -4.01
CA THR A 64 -11.30 -1.89 -2.70
C THR A 64 -11.87 -0.84 -1.75
N THR A 65 -11.40 -0.81 -0.49
CA THR A 65 -11.78 0.15 0.54
C THR A 65 -10.53 0.64 1.26
N SER A 66 -10.59 1.82 1.88
CA SER A 66 -9.49 2.35 2.70
C SER A 66 -9.07 1.37 3.80
N THR A 67 -10.02 0.69 4.44
CA THR A 67 -9.76 -0.34 5.45
C THR A 67 -9.00 -1.54 4.87
N THR A 68 -9.34 -1.99 3.66
CA THR A 68 -8.63 -3.08 2.98
C THR A 68 -7.22 -2.68 2.61
N TYR A 69 -7.02 -1.46 2.09
CA TYR A 69 -5.69 -0.95 1.77
C TYR A 69 -4.79 -0.88 3.01
N SER A 70 -5.28 -0.34 4.13
CA SER A 70 -4.52 -0.30 5.39
C SER A 70 -4.19 -1.70 5.92
N MET A 71 -5.12 -2.66 5.80
CA MET A 71 -4.88 -4.05 6.19
C MET A 71 -3.80 -4.71 5.34
N VAL A 72 -3.85 -4.54 4.01
CA VAL A 72 -2.82 -5.06 3.10
C VAL A 72 -1.46 -4.41 3.40
N GLY A 73 -1.43 -3.12 3.73
CA GLY A 73 -0.23 -2.44 4.18
C GLY A 73 0.37 -3.02 5.46
N ALA A 74 -0.47 -3.40 6.43
CA ALA A 74 -0.02 -4.09 7.64
C ALA A 74 0.52 -5.50 7.34
N LEU A 75 -0.15 -6.24 6.46
CA LEU A 75 0.28 -7.57 6.05
C LEU A 75 1.60 -7.56 5.26
N ASN A 76 1.85 -6.53 4.43
CA ASN A 76 3.11 -6.41 3.68
C ASN A 76 4.34 -6.27 4.60
N LYS A 77 4.17 -5.84 5.84
CA LYS A 77 5.26 -5.76 6.81
C LYS A 77 5.69 -7.12 7.36
N LEU A 78 4.81 -8.13 7.35
CA LEU A 78 5.10 -9.45 7.94
C LEU A 78 6.17 -10.23 7.16
N PRO A 79 6.13 -10.31 5.81
CA PRO A 79 7.21 -10.92 5.04
C PRO A 79 8.54 -10.19 5.21
N ILE A 80 8.52 -8.85 5.26
CA ILE A 80 9.74 -8.05 5.46
C ILE A 80 10.36 -8.37 6.83
N ALA A 81 9.55 -8.45 7.88
CA ALA A 81 10.01 -8.83 9.22
C ALA A 81 10.57 -10.26 9.26
N LEU A 82 9.90 -11.20 8.57
CA LEU A 82 10.38 -12.58 8.45
C LEU A 82 11.73 -12.66 7.71
N SER A 83 11.88 -11.92 6.61
CA SER A 83 13.16 -11.78 5.91
C SER A 83 14.23 -11.14 6.80
N GLY A 84 13.87 -10.16 7.62
CA GLY A 84 14.74 -9.57 8.64
C GLY A 84 15.35 -10.63 9.56
N LEU A 85 14.48 -11.44 10.19
CA LEU A 85 14.90 -12.52 11.08
C LEU A 85 15.74 -13.60 10.36
N MET A 86 15.42 -13.92 9.11
CA MET A 86 16.10 -14.97 8.35
C MET A 86 17.48 -14.54 7.82
N PHE A 87 17.61 -13.29 7.37
CA PHE A 87 18.82 -12.82 6.69
C PHE A 87 19.74 -11.98 7.58
N PHE A 88 19.22 -11.31 8.63
CA PHE A 88 20.01 -10.41 9.47
C PHE A 88 20.41 -10.99 10.83
N GLY A 89 20.09 -12.25 11.11
CA GLY A 89 20.60 -12.97 12.29
C GLY A 89 20.12 -12.40 13.63
N ASP A 90 19.08 -11.55 13.61
CA ASP A 90 18.45 -11.04 14.82
C ASP A 90 17.95 -12.20 15.70
N PRO A 91 18.02 -12.07 17.04
CA PRO A 91 17.61 -13.13 17.94
C PRO A 91 16.14 -13.48 17.71
N VAL A 92 15.91 -14.71 17.24
CA VAL A 92 14.57 -15.26 17.00
C VAL A 92 13.94 -15.57 18.36
N THR A 93 13.21 -14.60 18.91
CA THR A 93 12.49 -14.79 20.17
C THR A 93 11.08 -15.34 19.94
N PHE A 94 10.56 -16.10 20.90
CA PHE A 94 9.20 -16.64 20.85
C PHE A 94 8.12 -15.55 20.67
N PRO A 95 8.20 -14.37 21.32
CA PRO A 95 7.29 -13.25 21.04
C PRO A 95 7.32 -12.77 19.59
N SER A 96 8.50 -12.64 18.96
CA SER A 96 8.62 -12.17 17.58
C SER A 96 7.96 -13.14 16.59
N VAL A 97 8.19 -14.44 16.76
CA VAL A 97 7.64 -15.47 15.87
C VAL A 97 6.12 -15.59 16.06
N SER A 98 5.65 -15.58 17.31
CA SER A 98 4.20 -15.63 17.60
C SER A 98 3.46 -14.40 17.09
N ALA A 99 4.04 -13.20 17.20
CA ALA A 99 3.46 -11.98 16.64
C ALA A 99 3.33 -12.05 15.11
N ILE A 100 4.35 -12.56 14.41
CA ILE A 100 4.30 -12.75 12.95
C ILE A 100 3.20 -13.75 12.58
N ALA A 101 3.10 -14.88 13.30
CA ALA A 101 2.08 -15.90 13.07
C ALA A 101 0.65 -15.35 13.28
N ILE A 102 0.42 -14.61 14.38
CA ILE A 102 -0.86 -13.94 14.66
C ILE A 102 -1.20 -12.94 13.54
N GLY A 103 -0.20 -12.19 13.06
CA GLY A 103 -0.34 -11.28 11.94
C GLY A 103 -0.86 -11.99 10.68
N PHE A 104 -0.27 -13.12 10.30
CA PHE A 104 -0.73 -13.89 9.14
C PHE A 104 -2.14 -14.45 9.33
N ILE A 105 -2.46 -14.99 10.50
CA ILE A 105 -3.80 -15.50 10.82
C ILE A 105 -4.84 -14.38 10.70
N SER A 106 -4.54 -13.19 11.23
CA SER A 106 -5.43 -12.03 11.13
C SER A 106 -5.72 -11.64 9.67
N GLY A 107 -4.73 -11.74 8.78
CA GLY A 107 -4.88 -11.51 7.35
C GLY A 107 -5.81 -12.50 6.67
N ILE A 108 -5.67 -13.80 6.99
CA ILE A 108 -6.54 -14.86 6.49
C ILE A 108 -7.98 -14.62 6.94
N VAL A 109 -8.19 -14.37 8.24
CA VAL A 109 -9.51 -14.11 8.81
C VAL A 109 -10.15 -12.88 8.15
N TYR A 110 -9.39 -11.81 7.93
CA TYR A 110 -9.87 -10.62 7.23
C TYR A 110 -10.30 -10.92 5.79
N ALA A 111 -9.50 -11.67 5.03
CA ALA A 111 -9.84 -12.05 3.66
C ALA A 111 -11.15 -12.87 3.61
N LEU A 112 -11.30 -13.85 4.50
CA LEU A 112 -12.51 -14.66 4.62
C LEU A 112 -13.73 -13.80 5.00
N ALA A 113 -13.57 -12.87 5.94
CA ALA A 113 -14.63 -11.95 6.33
C ALA A 113 -15.08 -11.06 5.15
N LYS A 114 -14.14 -10.54 4.35
CA LYS A 114 -14.46 -9.75 3.15
C LYS A 114 -15.15 -10.58 2.08
N ILE A 115 -14.75 -11.83 1.84
CA ILE A 115 -15.45 -12.72 0.89
C ILE A 115 -16.91 -12.93 1.33
N LYS A 116 -17.12 -13.24 2.61
CA LYS A 116 -18.48 -13.40 3.18
C LYS A 116 -19.30 -12.12 3.14
N GLN A 117 -18.68 -10.95 3.34
CA GLN A 117 -19.35 -9.65 3.22
C GLN A 117 -19.82 -9.37 1.80
N ASN A 118 -19.01 -9.70 0.78
CA ASN A 118 -19.38 -9.52 -0.63
C ASN A 118 -20.43 -10.55 -1.10
N ALA A 119 -20.47 -11.75 -0.50
CA ALA A 119 -21.45 -12.78 -0.81
C ALA A 119 -22.84 -12.53 -0.19
N LYS A 120 -22.94 -11.72 0.88
CA LYS A 120 -24.24 -11.30 1.40
C LYS A 120 -24.88 -10.30 0.41
N PRO A 121 -26.14 -10.48 0.00
CA PRO A 121 -26.85 -9.45 -0.75
C PRO A 121 -26.83 -8.17 0.09
N LYS A 122 -26.58 -7.02 -0.55
CA LYS A 122 -26.56 -5.71 0.09
C LYS A 122 -28.00 -5.36 0.55
N THR A 123 -28.47 -5.96 1.63
CA THR A 123 -29.75 -5.66 2.27
C THR A 123 -29.62 -4.34 3.01
N GLY A 124 -29.76 -3.25 2.25
CA GLY A 124 -29.65 -1.88 2.76
C GLY A 124 -29.63 -0.81 1.66
N ILE A 125 -29.95 -1.15 0.42
CA ILE A 125 -30.25 -0.16 -0.61
C ILE A 125 -31.71 0.20 -0.41
N LEU A 126 -32.01 1.47 -0.16
CA LEU A 126 -33.37 2.01 -0.25
C LEU A 126 -34.03 1.51 -1.55
N PRO A 127 -35.35 1.28 -1.57
CA PRO A 127 -36.05 0.84 -2.78
C PRO A 127 -36.05 1.97 -3.81
N THR A 128 -34.91 2.21 -4.47
CA THR A 128 -34.86 2.87 -5.76
C THR A 128 -35.23 1.80 -6.77
N SER A 129 -36.35 2.00 -7.45
CA SER A 129 -36.80 1.21 -8.59
C SER A 129 -35.62 0.87 -9.50
N ASN A 130 -35.47 -0.43 -9.78
CA ASN A 130 -34.44 -1.08 -10.60
C ASN A 130 -33.02 -1.22 -9.99
N PRO A 131 -32.58 -2.44 -9.61
CA PRO A 131 -31.17 -2.70 -9.41
C PRO A 131 -30.42 -2.57 -10.76
N PRO A 132 -29.27 -1.90 -10.83
CA PRO A 132 -28.42 -1.92 -12.01
C PRO A 132 -27.80 -3.31 -12.10
N VAL A 133 -28.48 -4.19 -12.82
CA VAL A 133 -27.94 -5.46 -13.32
C VAL A 133 -26.80 -5.12 -14.28
N SER A 134 -25.60 -5.60 -13.95
CA SER A 134 -24.44 -5.51 -14.84
C SER A 134 -24.83 -6.09 -16.21
N ALA A 135 -24.49 -5.39 -17.30
CA ALA A 135 -24.81 -5.83 -18.67
C ALA A 135 -24.32 -7.27 -18.94
N SER A 136 -23.22 -7.67 -18.31
CA SER A 136 -22.69 -9.04 -18.34
C SER A 136 -23.57 -10.07 -17.63
N ALA A 137 -24.25 -9.70 -16.55
CA ALA A 137 -25.19 -10.59 -15.87
C ALA A 137 -26.49 -10.75 -16.67
N GLN A 138 -26.89 -9.71 -17.41
CA GLN A 138 -28.02 -9.74 -18.33
C GLN A 138 -27.74 -10.68 -19.52
N SER A 139 -26.58 -10.54 -20.16
CA SER A 139 -26.21 -11.34 -21.34
C SER A 139 -26.09 -12.84 -21.05
N VAL A 140 -25.61 -13.19 -19.86
CA VAL A 140 -25.54 -14.60 -19.43
C VAL A 140 -26.94 -15.17 -19.21
N ARG A 141 -27.86 -14.37 -18.65
CA ARG A 141 -29.24 -14.80 -18.40
C ARG A 141 -30.05 -14.96 -19.69
N ASP A 142 -29.80 -14.12 -20.69
CA ASP A 142 -30.46 -14.22 -22.00
C ASP A 142 -29.87 -15.35 -22.87
N GLY A 143 -28.60 -15.70 -22.69
CA GLY A 143 -27.99 -16.85 -23.36
C GLY A 143 -28.55 -18.22 -22.93
N PHE A 144 -29.17 -18.32 -21.75
CA PHE A 144 -29.83 -19.54 -21.28
C PHE A 144 -31.31 -19.64 -21.69
N LYS A 145 -31.85 -18.62 -22.37
CA LYS A 145 -33.24 -18.59 -22.85
C LYS A 145 -33.39 -18.87 -24.35
N SER A 146 -32.28 -19.19 -25.03
CA SER A 146 -32.28 -19.61 -26.44
C SER A 146 -32.08 -21.12 -26.58
#